data_AF-A0A373VV36-F1
#
_entry.id   AF-A0A373VV36-F1
#
_cell.length_a   1.000
_cell.length_b   1.000
_cell.length_c   1.000
_cell.angle_alpha   90.00
_cell.angle_beta   90.00
_cell.angle_gamma   90.00
#
_symmetry.space_group_name_H-M   'P 1'
#
loop_
_entity.id
_entity.type
_entity.pdbx_description
1 polymer ?
#
loop_
_entity_poly.entity_id
_entity_poly.type
_entity_poly.pdbx_seq_one_letter_code
_entity_poly.pdbx_strand_id
1 'polypeptide(L)'
;MLVEFNSYSLDNKVITFYCSVVENSFNQNRAQLQEIEFAFDTTNKYNTKYLIGWLKKQKAVKALGNESTWADVLSAVLGTVVNVNWYRYRVYA
;
A
#
# COMPACT_ATOMS: atom_id res chain seq x y z
N MET A 1 5.38 -4.60 -10.11
CA MET A 1 4.32 -5.58 -9.83
C MET A 1 3.02 -4.83 -9.67
N LEU A 2 1.99 -5.18 -10.44
CA LEU A 2 0.68 -4.53 -10.34
C LEU A 2 -0.12 -5.12 -9.16
N VAL A 3 -0.54 -4.27 -8.22
CA VAL A 3 -1.28 -4.70 -7.03
C VAL A 3 -2.47 -3.80 -6.73
N GLU A 4 -3.51 -4.37 -6.13
CA GLU A 4 -4.63 -3.66 -5.51
C GLU A 4 -4.41 -3.58 -4.00
N PHE A 5 -4.64 -2.41 -3.41
CA PHE A 5 -4.55 -2.20 -1.96
C PHE A 5 -5.89 -2.52 -1.30
N ASN A 6 -5.97 -3.59 -0.53
CA ASN A 6 -7.25 -4.06 0.03
C ASN A 6 -7.50 -3.48 1.43
N SER A 7 -6.48 -3.52 2.27
CA SER A 7 -6.54 -3.05 3.65
C SER A 7 -5.16 -2.66 4.18
N TYR A 8 -5.12 -2.08 5.37
CA TYR A 8 -3.88 -1.82 6.10
C TYR A 8 -4.05 -2.11 7.60
N SER A 9 -2.94 -2.37 8.27
CA SER A 9 -2.85 -2.44 9.74
C SER A 9 -1.75 -1.52 10.24
N LEU A 10 -1.89 -1.11 11.50
CA LEU A 10 -0.92 -0.32 12.24
C LEU A 10 -0.60 -1.08 13.53
N ASP A 11 0.57 -1.71 13.59
CA ASP A 11 1.02 -2.42 14.79
C ASP A 11 2.44 -1.97 15.16
N ASN A 12 2.64 -1.57 16.42
CA ASN A 12 3.95 -1.21 16.96
C ASN A 12 4.82 -0.33 16.03
N LYS A 13 4.22 0.69 15.42
CA LYS A 13 4.88 1.64 14.49
C LYS A 13 5.25 1.02 13.13
N VAL A 14 4.71 -0.13 12.77
CA VAL A 14 4.79 -0.72 11.44
C VAL A 14 3.47 -0.52 10.73
N ILE A 15 3.53 0.02 9.52
CA ILE A 15 2.36 0.10 8.62
C ILE A 15 2.45 -1.09 7.67
N THR A 16 1.46 -1.97 7.73
CA THR A 16 1.40 -3.12 6.81
C THR A 16 0.24 -2.93 5.85
N PHE A 17 0.51 -3.00 4.55
CA PHE A 17 -0.52 -3.05 3.51
C PHE A 17 -0.74 -4.49 3.08
N TYR A 18 -2.01 -4.87 2.97
CA TYR A 18 -2.45 -6.14 2.41
C TYR A 18 -2.95 -5.90 1.00
N CYS A 19 -2.31 -6.56 0.04
CA CYS A 19 -2.53 -6.32 -1.37
C CYS A 19 -2.83 -7.60 -2.14
N SER A 20 -3.62 -7.49 -3.21
CA SER A 20 -3.82 -8.56 -4.18
C SER A 20 -3.01 -8.30 -5.44
N VAL A 21 -2.30 -9.30 -5.97
CA VAL A 21 -1.62 -9.19 -7.27
C VAL A 21 -2.65 -9.16 -8.38
N VAL A 22 -2.61 -8.10 -9.19
CA VAL A 22 -3.66 -7.84 -10.20
C VAL A 22 -3.37 -8.48 -11.55
N GLU A 23 -2.13 -8.90 -11.81
CA GLU A 23 -1.72 -9.53 -13.08
C GLU A 23 -2.54 -10.82 -13.38
N ASN A 24 -3.12 -11.46 -12.36
CA ASN A 24 -4.01 -12.62 -12.52
C ASN A 24 -5.52 -12.29 -12.56
N SER A 25 -5.96 -11.06 -12.28
CA SER A 25 -7.39 -10.69 -12.13
C SER A 25 -8.13 -10.35 -13.43
N PHE A 26 -7.44 -10.15 -14.55
CA PHE A 26 -8.14 -10.05 -15.85
C PHE A 26 -8.73 -11.40 -16.28
N ASN A 27 -8.22 -12.50 -15.73
CA ASN A 27 -8.90 -13.79 -15.78
C ASN A 27 -10.01 -13.80 -14.72
N GLN A 28 -11.22 -14.19 -15.13
CA GLN A 28 -12.48 -14.04 -14.40
C GLN A 28 -12.57 -14.73 -13.01
N ASN A 29 -11.50 -15.36 -12.52
CA ASN A 29 -11.44 -16.04 -11.23
C ASN A 29 -10.72 -15.21 -10.17
N ARG A 30 -11.47 -14.31 -9.51
CA ARG A 30 -11.02 -13.60 -8.30
C ARG A 30 -10.74 -14.53 -7.09
N ALA A 31 -11.12 -15.80 -7.17
CA ALA A 31 -10.97 -16.78 -6.09
C ALA A 31 -9.51 -17.23 -5.84
N GLN A 32 -8.55 -16.87 -6.70
CA GLN A 32 -7.14 -17.24 -6.58
C GLN A 32 -6.19 -16.03 -6.63
N LEU A 33 -6.63 -14.87 -6.13
CA LEU A 33 -5.75 -13.72 -6.07
C LEU A 33 -4.60 -14.00 -5.10
N GLN A 34 -3.38 -13.88 -5.61
CA GLN A 34 -2.19 -13.99 -4.77
C GLN A 34 -2.15 -12.78 -3.84
N GLU A 35 -2.21 -13.03 -2.54
CA GLU A 35 -2.07 -12.01 -1.51
C GLU A 35 -0.59 -11.73 -1.25
N ILE A 36 -0.26 -10.45 -1.07
CA ILE A 36 1.07 -9.96 -0.75
C ILE A 36 0.96 -8.91 0.33
N GLU A 37 1.90 -8.96 1.27
CA GLU A 37 2.01 -7.98 2.35
C GLU A 37 3.25 -7.11 2.17
N PHE A 38 3.08 -5.81 2.43
CA PHE A 38 4.18 -4.85 2.48
C PHE A 38 4.22 -4.15 3.82
N ALA A 39 5.30 -4.35 4.58
CA ALA A 39 5.48 -3.77 5.90
C ALA A 39 6.51 -2.63 5.88
N PHE A 40 6.13 -1.49 6.44
CA PHE A 40 6.95 -0.30 6.57
C PHE A 40 7.15 0.03 8.05
N ASP A 41 8.33 -0.29 8.57
CA ASP A 41 8.74 0.15 9.90
C ASP A 41 8.97 1.66 9.92
N THR A 42 8.10 2.38 10.62
CA THR A 42 8.13 3.85 10.70
C THR A 42 9.18 4.40 11.66
N THR A 43 9.81 3.53 12.48
CA THR A 43 10.97 3.91 13.29
C THR A 43 12.21 4.14 12.42
N ASN A 44 12.27 3.49 11.26
CA ASN A 44 13.30 3.71 10.27
C ASN A 44 12.95 4.92 9.37
N LYS A 45 13.68 6.02 9.57
CA LYS A 45 13.50 7.28 8.81
C LYS A 45 13.52 7.10 7.29
N TYR A 46 14.29 6.14 6.77
CA TYR A 46 14.38 5.90 5.33
C TYR A 46 13.11 5.23 4.79
N ASN A 47 12.58 4.24 5.51
CA ASN A 47 11.32 3.57 5.18
C ASN A 47 10.17 4.58 5.22
N THR A 48 10.09 5.37 6.28
CA THR A 48 9.08 6.43 6.44
C THR A 48 9.14 7.45 5.32
N LYS A 49 10.34 7.95 4.98
CA LYS A 49 10.51 8.94 3.91
C LYS A 49 10.12 8.35 2.55
N TYR A 50 10.48 7.10 2.29
CA TYR A 50 10.11 6.40 1.07
C TYR A 50 8.59 6.26 0.95
N LEU A 51 7.93 5.76 2.01
CA LEU A 51 6.48 5.57 2.04
C LEU A 51 5.73 6.90 1.84
N ILE A 52 6.08 7.95 2.60
CA ILE A 52 5.46 9.28 2.45
C ILE A 52 5.66 9.82 1.04
N GLY A 53 6.88 9.71 0.51
CA GLY A 53 7.21 10.18 -0.83
C GLY A 53 6.40 9.47 -1.91
N TRP A 54 6.06 8.19 -1.70
CA TRP A 54 5.19 7.44 -2.59
C TRP A 54 3.70 7.83 -2.41
N LEU A 55 3.20 7.93 -1.18
CA LEU A 55 1.81 8.29 -0.87
C LEU A 55 1.44 9.65 -1.47
N LYS A 56 2.30 10.66 -1.32
CA LYS A 56 2.10 12.00 -1.89
C LYS A 56 2.01 12.05 -3.42
N LYS A 57 2.45 11.00 -4.12
CA LYS A 57 2.35 10.91 -5.58
C LYS A 57 0.98 10.40 -6.02
N GLN A 58 0.24 9.71 -5.15
CA GLN A 58 -1.05 9.12 -5.49
C GLN A 58 -2.10 10.21 -5.71
N LYS A 59 -2.89 10.07 -6.78
CA LYS A 59 -3.92 11.04 -7.15
C LYS A 59 -4.96 11.21 -6.06
N ALA A 60 -5.40 10.10 -5.46
CA ALA A 60 -6.38 10.10 -4.37
C ALA A 60 -5.87 10.88 -3.15
N VAL A 61 -4.60 10.68 -2.77
CA VAL A 61 -3.96 11.41 -1.65
C VAL A 61 -3.82 12.90 -1.95
N LYS A 62 -3.45 13.27 -3.18
CA LYS A 62 -3.36 14.70 -3.59
C LYS A 62 -4.70 15.43 -3.49
N ALA A 63 -5.81 14.73 -3.61
CA ALA A 63 -7.14 15.32 -3.52
C ALA A 63 -7.57 15.68 -2.09
N LEU A 64 -6.93 15.09 -1.06
CA LEU A 64 -7.31 15.30 0.34
C LEU A 64 -6.89 16.68 0.90
N GLY A 65 -5.96 17.38 0.25
CA GLY A 65 -5.47 18.69 0.70
C GLY A 65 -4.45 18.63 1.85
N ASN A 66 -4.01 19.79 2.34
CA ASN A 66 -2.86 19.90 3.27
C ASN A 66 -3.17 19.55 4.73
N GLU A 67 -4.43 19.44 5.13
CA GLU A 67 -4.86 19.20 6.52
C GLU A 67 -5.22 17.72 6.79
N SER A 68 -4.83 16.82 5.88
CA SER A 68 -5.17 15.40 5.94
C SER A 68 -4.41 14.68 7.07
N THR A 69 -5.11 13.80 7.79
CA THR A 69 -4.48 12.92 8.77
C THR A 69 -3.81 11.73 8.09
N TRP A 70 -2.99 10.99 8.85
CA TRP A 70 -2.43 9.72 8.38
C TRP A 70 -3.51 8.70 8.02
N ALA A 71 -4.60 8.64 8.79
CA ALA A 71 -5.70 7.72 8.52
C ALA A 71 -6.39 8.05 7.19
N ASP A 72 -6.58 9.34 6.88
CA ASP A 72 -7.17 9.76 5.60
C ASP A 72 -6.29 9.37 4.42
N VAL A 73 -4.99 9.61 4.53
CA VAL A 73 -4.00 9.29 3.49
C VAL A 73 -3.92 7.79 3.22
N LEU A 74 -3.89 6.96 4.27
CA LEU A 74 -3.84 5.50 4.14
C LEU A 74 -5.16 4.94 3.60
N SER A 75 -6.30 5.50 4.02
CA SER A 75 -7.61 5.06 3.54
C SER A 75 -7.84 5.46 2.07
N ALA A 76 -7.32 6.61 1.63
CA ALA A 76 -7.47 7.08 0.25
C ALA A 76 -6.73 6.22 -0.78
N VAL A 77 -5.76 5.39 -0.37
CA VAL A 77 -5.08 4.47 -1.28
C VAL A 77 -5.74 3.09 -1.34
N LEU A 78 -6.72 2.80 -0.48
CA LEU A 78 -7.47 1.55 -0.55
C LEU A 78 -8.33 1.49 -1.82
N GLY A 79 -8.44 0.30 -2.40
CA GLY A 79 -9.10 0.03 -3.69
C GLY A 79 -8.33 0.57 -4.90
N THR A 80 -7.15 1.16 -4.71
CA THR A 80 -6.33 1.64 -5.84
C THR A 80 -5.48 0.51 -6.39
N VAL A 81 -5.45 0.41 -7.73
CA VAL A 81 -4.59 -0.51 -8.46
C VAL A 81 -3.37 0.26 -8.97
N VAL A 82 -2.18 -0.13 -8.51
CA VAL A 82 -0.95 0.60 -8.79
C VAL A 82 0.22 -0.36 -9.00
N ASN A 83 1.17 0.06 -9.84
CA ASN A 83 2.40 -0.68 -10.03
C ASN A 83 3.41 -0.28 -8.94
N VAL A 84 3.77 -1.25 -8.09
CA VAL A 84 4.74 -1.07 -7.01
C VAL A 84 6.04 -1.80 -7.30
N ASN A 85 7.14 -1.22 -6.80
CA ASN A 85 8.47 -1.84 -6.79
C ASN A 85 8.98 -1.91 -5.35
N TRP A 86 8.23 -2.63 -4.51
CA TRP A 86 8.40 -2.67 -3.04
C TRP A 86 8.97 -3.99 -2.56
N TYR A 87 9.72 -4.72 -3.38
CA TYR A 87 10.23 -6.05 -3.05
C TYR A 87 11.03 -6.10 -1.74
N ARG A 88 11.69 -5.00 -1.35
CA ARG A 88 12.45 -4.87 -0.09
C ARG A 88 11.58 -4.77 1.16
N TYR A 89 10.30 -4.41 1.01
CA TYR A 89 9.33 -4.25 2.09
C TYR A 89 8.36 -5.43 2.12
N ARG A 90 8.53 -6.42 1.23
CA ARG A 90 7.66 -7.59 1.16
C ARG A 90 7.90 -8.48 2.37
N VAL A 91 6.82 -8.88 3.02
CA VAL A 91 6.85 -9.91 4.07
C VAL A 91 6.68 -11.27 3.39
N TYR A 92 7.62 -12.19 3.64
CA TYR A 92 7.48 -13.59 3.24
C TYR A 92 7.10 -14.38 4.50
N ALA A 93 5.98 -15.10 4.42
CA ALA A 93 5.66 -16.15 5.37
C ALA A 93 6.58 -17.36 5.15
#